data_AF-A0A0F9BQA2-F1
#
_entry.id   AF-A0A0F9BQA2-F1
#
_cell.length_a   1.000
_cell.length_b   1.000
_cell.length_c   1.000
_cell.angle_alpha   90.00
_cell.angle_beta   90.00
_cell.angle_gamma   90.00
#
_symmetry.space_group_name_H-M   'P 1'
#
loop_
_entity.id
_entity.type
_entity.pdbx_description
1 polymer ?
#
loop_
_entity_poly.entity_id
_entity_poly.type
_entity_poly.pdbx_seq_one_letter_code
_entity_poly.pdbx_strand_id
1 'polypeptide(L)'
;MMNRDASKKVIRATYTTPPPAIRARLNLPQGERVFSLKRLMLVDGKPLGILHSYIPAKYKLSIDEDYTKSLYRILEKKGIRLMEAEQTIEASMSTREETRLMGLKVPFSTLVIKRLAYSVNGEIVEYVKGVYHGDRYRYNCKLTRYEQQRTSEKSAP
;
A
#
# COMPACT_ATOMS: atom_id res chain seq x y z
N MET A 1 -10.94 15.81 17.71
CA MET A 1 -10.15 15.53 16.49
C MET A 1 -10.90 16.13 15.32
N MET A 2 -10.36 17.16 14.65
CA MET A 2 -10.98 17.71 13.43
C MET A 2 -11.06 16.60 12.37
N ASN A 3 -12.26 16.36 11.85
CA ASN A 3 -12.51 15.48 10.72
C ASN A 3 -11.79 16.09 9.50
N ARG A 4 -10.68 15.51 9.07
CA ARG A 4 -9.93 15.97 7.90
C ARG A 4 -10.48 15.28 6.67
N ASP A 5 -10.79 16.04 5.62
CA ASP A 5 -11.35 15.50 4.40
C ASP A 5 -10.24 14.84 3.57
N ALA A 6 -10.26 13.52 3.55
CA ALA A 6 -9.31 12.70 2.79
C ALA A 6 -9.94 12.22 1.48
N SER A 7 -9.25 12.45 0.36
CA SER A 7 -9.70 12.02 -0.97
C SER A 7 -8.55 11.45 -1.79
N LYS A 8 -8.88 10.83 -2.93
CA LYS A 8 -7.91 10.27 -3.87
C LYS A 8 -8.25 10.71 -5.29
N LYS A 9 -7.24 11.15 -6.03
CA LYS A 9 -7.31 11.37 -7.48
C LYS A 9 -6.58 10.24 -8.20
N VAL A 10 -7.21 9.62 -9.19
CA VAL A 10 -6.55 8.62 -10.03
C VAL A 10 -5.62 9.33 -11.01
N ILE A 11 -4.34 8.96 -11.00
CA ILE A 11 -3.34 9.44 -11.97
C ILE A 11 -3.31 8.49 -13.16
N ARG A 12 -3.32 7.17 -12.90
CA ARG A 12 -3.30 6.14 -13.92
C ARG A 12 -3.85 4.82 -13.39
N ALA A 13 -4.66 4.14 -14.18
CA ALA A 13 -5.12 2.78 -13.94
C ALA A 13 -4.96 1.99 -15.26
N THR A 14 -4.13 0.95 -15.28
CA THR A 14 -3.85 0.22 -16.52
C THR A 14 -3.24 -1.14 -16.27
N TYR A 15 -3.41 -2.07 -17.21
CA TYR A 15 -2.66 -3.31 -17.26
C TYR A 15 -1.29 -3.09 -17.91
N THR A 16 -0.23 -3.57 -17.29
CA THR A 16 1.15 -3.42 -17.81
C THR A 16 1.98 -4.65 -17.50
N THR A 17 3.08 -4.82 -18.22
CA THR A 17 4.17 -5.71 -17.78
C THR A 17 4.78 -5.10 -16.51
N PRO A 18 4.89 -5.87 -15.40
CA PRO A 18 5.51 -5.36 -14.18
C PRO A 18 7.02 -5.17 -14.38
N PRO A 19 7.63 -4.12 -13.78
CA PRO A 19 9.08 -4.03 -13.65
C PRO A 19 9.65 -5.28 -12.96
N PRO A 20 10.91 -5.69 -13.23
CA PRO A 20 11.50 -6.91 -12.64
C PRO A 20 11.40 -6.97 -11.11
N ALA A 21 11.68 -5.85 -10.44
CA ALA A 21 11.61 -5.74 -8.99
C ALA A 21 10.17 -5.87 -8.42
N ILE A 22 9.15 -5.58 -9.23
CA ILE A 22 7.73 -5.77 -8.86
C ILE A 22 7.32 -7.21 -9.14
N ARG A 23 7.76 -7.78 -10.28
CA ARG A 23 7.54 -9.19 -10.61
C ARG A 23 8.04 -10.10 -9.50
N ALA A 24 9.27 -9.88 -9.05
CA ALA A 24 9.88 -10.65 -7.96
C ALA A 24 9.09 -10.53 -6.65
N ARG A 25 8.70 -9.31 -6.26
CA ARG A 25 7.92 -9.07 -5.03
C ARG A 25 6.53 -9.71 -5.05
N LEU A 26 5.89 -9.73 -6.21
CA LEU A 26 4.58 -10.34 -6.38
C LEU A 26 4.66 -11.86 -6.66
N ASN A 27 5.87 -12.42 -6.70
CA ASN A 27 6.13 -13.82 -7.08
C ASN A 27 5.42 -14.23 -8.38
N LEU A 28 5.51 -13.38 -9.41
CA LEU A 28 4.79 -13.60 -10.66
C LEU A 28 5.64 -14.41 -11.67
N PRO A 29 5.02 -15.38 -12.37
CA PRO A 29 5.61 -16.02 -13.55
C PRO A 29 6.07 -15.00 -14.59
N GLN A 30 6.99 -15.44 -15.47
CA GLN A 30 7.36 -14.65 -16.64
C GLN A 30 6.13 -14.42 -17.54
N GLY A 31 6.04 -13.23 -18.13
CA GLY A 31 4.92 -12.85 -19.01
C GLY A 31 3.64 -12.43 -18.29
N GLU A 32 3.45 -12.77 -17.01
CA GLU A 32 2.27 -12.33 -16.28
C GLU A 32 2.27 -10.80 -16.13
N ARG A 33 1.10 -10.19 -16.41
CA ARG A 33 0.83 -8.75 -16.31
C ARG A 33 0.31 -8.40 -14.92
N VAL A 34 0.35 -7.11 -14.61
CA VAL A 34 -0.25 -6.54 -13.41
C VAL A 34 -1.21 -5.42 -13.76
N PHE A 35 -2.24 -5.25 -12.93
CA PHE A 35 -2.98 -4.00 -12.87
C PHE A 35 -2.18 -2.99 -12.04
N SER A 36 -1.71 -1.93 -12.68
CA SER A 36 -0.97 -0.82 -12.07
C SER A 36 -1.91 0.34 -11.80
N LEU A 37 -2.12 0.67 -10.53
CA LEU A 37 -2.94 1.79 -10.08
C LEU A 37 -2.08 2.84 -9.37
N LYS A 38 -1.96 4.03 -9.96
CA LYS A 38 -1.29 5.19 -9.36
C LYS A 38 -2.32 6.25 -8.96
N ARG A 39 -2.31 6.67 -7.69
CA ARG A 39 -3.25 7.64 -7.12
C ARG A 39 -2.52 8.71 -6.32
N LEU A 40 -3.02 9.94 -6.38
CA LEU A 40 -2.64 11.03 -5.49
C LEU A 40 -3.61 11.06 -4.32
N MET A 41 -3.11 10.99 -3.09
CA MET A 41 -3.90 11.17 -1.88
C MET A 41 -3.91 12.64 -1.51
N LEU A 42 -5.07 13.19 -1.19
CA LEU A 42 -5.23 14.56 -0.74
C LEU A 42 -5.84 14.58 0.67
N VAL A 43 -5.40 15.56 1.46
CA VAL A 43 -6.03 15.91 2.73
C VAL A 43 -6.22 17.42 2.73
N ASP A 44 -7.45 17.85 3.00
CA ASP A 44 -7.87 19.26 2.96
C ASP A 44 -7.49 19.92 1.62
N GLY A 45 -7.72 19.19 0.51
CA GLY A 45 -7.41 19.60 -0.86
C GLY A 45 -5.92 19.63 -1.23
N LYS A 46 -5.01 19.35 -0.30
CA LYS A 46 -3.55 19.39 -0.54
C LYS A 46 -2.97 17.99 -0.75
N PRO A 47 -2.06 17.77 -1.72
CA PRO A 47 -1.41 16.47 -1.92
C PRO A 47 -0.69 16.02 -0.66
N LEU A 48 -1.04 14.86 -0.11
CA LEU A 48 -0.39 14.26 1.06
C LEU A 48 0.63 13.18 0.66
N GLY A 49 0.35 12.45 -0.41
CA GLY A 49 1.21 11.38 -0.87
C GLY A 49 0.73 10.74 -2.17
N ILE A 50 1.55 9.84 -2.69
CA ILE A 50 1.31 9.09 -3.91
C ILE A 50 1.25 7.61 -3.54
N LEU A 51 0.21 6.93 -3.98
CA LEU A 51 0.06 5.48 -3.86
C LEU A 51 0.27 4.84 -5.22
N HIS A 52 1.17 3.87 -5.31
CA HIS A 52 1.34 3.04 -6.50
C HIS A 52 1.15 1.57 -6.13
N SER A 53 -0.04 1.06 -6.43
CA SER A 53 -0.44 -0.33 -6.21
C SER A 53 -0.23 -1.16 -7.48
N TYR A 54 0.25 -2.39 -7.31
CA TYR A 54 0.37 -3.41 -8.33
C TYR A 54 -0.39 -4.65 -7.87
N ILE A 55 -1.32 -5.08 -8.69
CA ILE A 55 -2.21 -6.21 -8.41
C ILE A 55 -2.02 -7.26 -9.53
N PRO A 56 -1.80 -8.55 -9.20
CA PRO A 56 -1.73 -9.62 -10.20
C PRO A 56 -2.94 -9.61 -11.14
N ALA A 57 -2.72 -9.78 -12.46
CA ALA A 57 -3.80 -9.67 -13.43
C ALA A 57 -4.89 -10.73 -13.27
N LYS A 58 -4.58 -11.87 -12.62
CA LYS A 58 -5.55 -12.93 -12.27
C LYS A 58 -6.78 -12.40 -11.51
N TYR A 59 -6.66 -11.28 -10.79
CA TYR A 59 -7.77 -10.66 -10.06
C TYR A 59 -8.73 -9.83 -10.93
N LYS A 60 -8.45 -9.67 -12.24
CA LYS A 60 -9.38 -9.12 -13.26
C LYS A 60 -10.06 -7.82 -12.82
N LEU A 61 -9.27 -6.83 -12.42
CA LEU A 61 -9.74 -5.48 -12.07
C LEU A 61 -10.14 -4.70 -13.33
N SER A 62 -11.30 -4.01 -13.28
CA SER A 62 -11.78 -3.20 -14.42
C SER A 62 -11.07 -1.86 -14.46
N ILE A 63 -10.62 -1.41 -15.64
CA ILE A 63 -10.06 -0.06 -15.80
C ILE A 63 -11.08 1.06 -15.55
N ASP A 64 -12.39 0.75 -15.71
CA ASP A 64 -13.50 1.70 -15.59
C ASP A 64 -14.06 1.78 -14.15
N GLU A 65 -13.47 1.05 -13.20
CA GLU A 65 -13.86 1.08 -11.80
C GLU A 65 -13.50 2.42 -11.14
N ASP A 66 -14.32 2.86 -10.17
CA ASP A 66 -14.05 4.08 -9.40
C ASP A 66 -12.96 3.87 -8.35
N TYR A 67 -11.70 4.01 -8.77
CA TYR A 67 -10.53 3.90 -7.90
C TYR A 67 -10.29 5.10 -6.96
N THR A 68 -11.19 6.09 -6.93
CA THR A 68 -11.20 7.09 -5.84
C THR A 68 -11.59 6.45 -4.51
N LYS A 69 -12.34 5.33 -4.57
CA LYS A 69 -12.76 4.54 -3.41
C LYS A 69 -11.63 3.66 -2.86
N SER A 70 -11.92 2.94 -1.78
CA SER A 70 -10.98 1.99 -1.20
C SER A 70 -10.75 0.82 -2.15
N LEU A 71 -9.49 0.58 -2.52
CA LEU A 71 -9.12 -0.57 -3.34
C LEU A 71 -9.47 -1.89 -2.64
N TYR A 72 -9.31 -1.96 -1.32
CA TYR A 72 -9.64 -3.17 -0.56
C TYR A 72 -11.14 -3.46 -0.58
N ARG A 73 -12.00 -2.44 -0.53
CA ARG A 73 -13.45 -2.66 -0.69
C ARG A 73 -13.80 -3.16 -2.10
N ILE A 74 -13.11 -2.69 -3.13
CA ILE A 74 -13.28 -3.19 -4.51
C ILE A 74 -12.87 -4.66 -4.61
N LEU A 75 -11.74 -5.04 -4.00
CA LEU A 75 -11.26 -6.41 -3.95
C LEU A 75 -12.20 -7.34 -3.16
N GLU A 76 -12.67 -6.90 -1.99
CA GLU A 76 -13.62 -7.64 -1.15
C GLU A 76 -14.94 -7.92 -1.87
N LYS A 77 -15.47 -6.95 -2.61
CA LYS A 77 -16.66 -7.13 -3.46
C LYS A 77 -16.48 -8.21 -4.54
N LYS A 78 -15.25 -8.49 -4.93
CA LYS A 78 -14.90 -9.58 -5.86
C LYS A 78 -14.57 -10.89 -5.15
N GLY A 79 -14.82 -10.97 -3.84
CA GLY A 79 -14.53 -12.15 -3.02
C GLY A 79 -13.07 -12.27 -2.57
N ILE A 80 -12.22 -11.27 -2.85
CA ILE A 80 -10.80 -11.30 -2.48
C ILE A 80 -10.66 -10.66 -1.10
N ARG A 81 -10.58 -11.51 -0.08
CA ARG A 81 -10.43 -11.09 1.32
C ARG A 81 -8.96 -11.05 1.71
N LEU A 82 -8.48 -9.89 2.16
CA LEU A 82 -7.13 -9.72 2.70
C LEU A 82 -7.10 -10.24 4.15
N MET A 83 -6.02 -10.92 4.53
CA MET A 83 -5.82 -11.44 5.88
C MET A 83 -4.58 -10.85 6.55
N GLU A 84 -3.48 -10.80 5.81
CA GLU A 84 -2.17 -10.46 6.35
C GLU A 84 -1.47 -9.45 5.44
N ALA A 85 -0.56 -8.67 6.00
CA ALA A 85 0.34 -7.86 5.21
C ALA A 85 1.69 -7.66 5.91
N GLU A 86 2.76 -7.71 5.11
CA GLU A 86 4.08 -7.26 5.51
C GLU A 86 4.28 -5.82 5.11
N GLN A 87 4.87 -5.01 6.00
CA GLN A 87 5.07 -3.59 5.74
C GLN A 87 6.47 -3.12 6.13
N THR A 88 7.13 -2.42 5.22
CA THR A 88 8.40 -1.72 5.46
C THR A 88 8.17 -0.22 5.43
N ILE A 89 8.79 0.50 6.37
CA ILE A 89 8.74 1.96 6.48
C ILE A 89 10.17 2.50 6.38
N GLU A 90 10.39 3.45 5.49
CA GLU A 90 11.71 4.01 5.18
C GLU A 90 11.63 5.53 5.04
N ALA A 91 12.72 6.22 5.35
CA ALA A 91 12.90 7.62 4.98
C ALA A 91 13.54 7.69 3.58
N SER A 92 13.13 8.65 2.75
CA SER A 92 13.72 8.88 1.43
C SER A 92 13.53 10.32 0.97
N MET A 93 14.25 10.74 -0.07
CA MET A 93 13.98 12.00 -0.78
C MET A 93 13.03 11.75 -1.94
N SER A 94 12.09 12.67 -2.16
CA SER A 94 11.19 12.57 -3.32
C SER A 94 11.96 12.61 -4.64
N THR A 95 11.65 11.66 -5.52
CA THR A 95 12.12 11.68 -6.91
C THR A 95 11.54 12.87 -7.67
N ARG A 96 12.09 13.18 -8.84
CA ARG A 96 11.56 14.24 -9.72
C ARG A 96 10.08 14.06 -10.05
N GLU A 97 9.64 12.81 -10.30
CA GLU A 97 8.23 12.52 -10.57
C GLU A 97 7.35 12.78 -9.34
N GLU A 98 7.78 12.31 -8.16
CA GLU A 98 7.05 12.46 -6.91
C GLU A 98 6.97 13.94 -6.48
N THR A 99 8.06 14.69 -6.61
CA THR A 99 8.14 16.15 -6.39
C THR A 99 7.10 16.88 -7.25
N ARG A 100 7.06 16.59 -8.55
CA ARG A 100 6.11 17.19 -9.50
C ARG A 100 4.66 16.83 -9.14
N LEU A 101 4.37 15.55 -8.89
CA LEU A 101 3.02 15.08 -8.59
C LEU A 101 2.48 15.62 -7.25
N MET A 102 3.36 15.82 -6.27
CA MET A 102 2.99 16.39 -4.96
C MET A 102 2.97 17.93 -4.96
N GLY A 103 3.31 18.60 -6.06
CA GLY A 103 3.35 20.06 -6.15
C GLY A 103 4.46 20.68 -5.31
N LEU A 104 5.58 19.97 -5.14
CA LEU A 104 6.73 20.41 -4.35
C LEU A 104 7.69 21.23 -5.23
N LYS A 105 8.32 22.26 -4.64
CA LYS A 105 9.27 23.13 -5.37
C LYS A 105 10.62 22.47 -5.61
N VAL A 106 11.08 21.66 -4.66
CA VAL A 106 12.38 20.97 -4.65
C VAL A 106 12.20 19.56 -4.08
N PRO A 107 13.15 18.63 -4.28
CA PRO A 107 13.15 17.35 -3.59
C PRO A 107 12.94 17.54 -2.08
N PHE A 108 12.07 16.72 -1.49
CA PHE A 108 11.64 16.87 -0.11
C PHE A 108 11.75 15.55 0.64
N SER A 109 11.88 15.61 1.97
CA SER A 109 11.90 14.43 2.82
C SER A 109 10.55 13.73 2.79
N THR A 110 10.57 12.41 2.60
CA THR A 110 9.37 11.60 2.47
C THR A 110 9.44 10.37 3.37
N LEU A 111 8.26 9.94 3.83
CA LEU A 111 8.08 8.63 4.42
C LEU A 111 7.61 7.68 3.32
N VAL A 112 8.39 6.65 3.03
CA VAL A 112 8.06 5.61 2.06
C VAL A 112 7.54 4.40 2.81
N ILE A 113 6.33 3.96 2.49
CA ILE A 113 5.72 2.76 3.04
C ILE A 113 5.54 1.76 1.89
N LYS A 114 6.15 0.59 2.02
CA LYS A 114 5.98 -0.52 1.09
C LYS A 114 5.17 -1.59 1.79
N ARG A 115 4.14 -2.14 1.14
CA ARG A 115 3.31 -3.19 1.72
C ARG A 115 3.07 -4.30 0.72
N LEU A 116 3.22 -5.53 1.17
CA LEU A 116 2.83 -6.75 0.45
C LEU A 116 1.66 -7.37 1.22
N ALA A 117 0.50 -7.48 0.57
CA ALA A 117 -0.72 -7.97 1.18
C ALA A 117 -1.09 -9.36 0.67
N TYR A 118 -1.58 -10.21 1.57
CA TYR A 118 -1.93 -11.60 1.33
C TYR A 118 -3.42 -11.84 1.58
N SER A 119 -4.00 -12.74 0.79
CA SER A 119 -5.38 -13.18 0.97
C SER A 119 -5.52 -14.15 2.14
N VAL A 120 -6.76 -14.46 2.52
CA VAL A 120 -7.09 -15.54 3.47
C VAL A 120 -6.54 -16.92 3.06
N ASN A 121 -6.21 -17.10 1.78
CA ASN A 121 -5.63 -18.33 1.24
C ASN A 121 -4.08 -18.27 1.15
N GLY A 122 -3.45 -17.22 1.70
CA GLY A 122 -2.00 -17.02 1.63
C GLY A 122 -1.48 -16.53 0.27
N GLU A 123 -2.35 -16.18 -0.67
CA GLU A 123 -1.92 -15.68 -1.98
C GLU A 123 -1.58 -14.19 -1.94
N ILE A 124 -0.54 -13.77 -2.66
CA ILE A 124 -0.23 -12.34 -2.81
C ILE A 124 -1.35 -11.63 -3.59
N VAL A 125 -1.91 -10.58 -3.00
CA VAL A 125 -3.01 -9.76 -3.54
C VAL A 125 -2.51 -8.44 -4.09
N GLU A 126 -1.64 -7.75 -3.36
CA GLU A 126 -1.18 -6.41 -3.71
C GLU A 126 0.26 -6.21 -3.24
N TYR A 127 1.07 -5.57 -4.09
CA TYR A 127 2.22 -4.81 -3.64
C TYR A 127 1.94 -3.32 -3.84
N VAL A 128 2.09 -2.52 -2.79
CA VAL A 128 1.91 -1.05 -2.86
C VAL A 128 3.13 -0.32 -2.34
N LYS A 129 3.57 0.70 -3.08
CA LYS A 129 4.50 1.73 -2.62
C LYS A 129 3.72 3.03 -2.39
N GLY A 130 3.65 3.46 -1.14
CA GLY A 130 3.18 4.78 -0.75
C GLY A 130 4.37 5.71 -0.49
N VAL A 131 4.34 6.90 -1.07
CA VAL A 131 5.29 7.99 -0.77
C VAL A 131 4.51 9.14 -0.15
N TYR A 132 4.83 9.50 1.08
CA TYR A 132 4.10 10.49 1.85
C TYR A 132 4.99 11.68 2.20
N HIS A 133 4.38 12.86 2.24
CA HIS A 133 5.05 14.10 2.63
C HIS A 133 5.54 14.04 4.09
N GLY A 134 6.84 14.20 4.33
CA GLY A 134 7.48 13.99 5.64
C GLY A 134 6.86 14.81 6.78
N ASP A 135 6.59 16.09 6.55
CA ASP A 135 6.06 16.96 7.62
C ASP A 135 4.56 16.77 7.92
N ARG A 136 3.81 16.22 6.95
CA ARG A 136 2.34 16.18 7.00
C ARG A 136 1.79 14.80 7.29
N TYR A 137 2.59 13.76 7.08
CA TYR A 137 2.21 12.39 7.35
C TYR A 137 2.97 11.84 8.55
N ARG A 138 2.25 11.26 9.51
CA ARG A 138 2.84 10.55 10.65
C ARG A 138 2.30 9.13 10.68
N TYR A 139 3.20 8.16 10.78
CA TYR A 139 2.85 6.78 11.04
C TYR A 139 2.77 6.56 12.55
N ASN A 140 1.62 6.11 13.05
CA ASN A 140 1.43 5.79 14.47
C ASN A 140 1.25 4.27 14.61
N CYS A 141 2.01 3.66 15.51
CA CYS A 141 1.88 2.26 15.88
C CYS A 141 1.89 2.16 17.40
N LYS A 142 0.82 1.59 17.98
CA LYS A 142 0.77 1.26 19.41
C LYS A 142 1.32 -0.15 19.58
N LEU A 143 2.37 -0.28 20.38
CA LEU A 143 2.96 -1.57 20.72
C LEU A 143 2.51 -1.96 22.14
N THR A 144 2.10 -3.21 22.30
CA THR A 144 1.74 -3.79 23.59
C THR A 144 2.65 -4.98 23.83
N ARG A 145 3.25 -5.06 25.02
CA ARG A 145 4.00 -6.24 25.47
C ARG A 145 3.02 -7.28 25.98
N TYR A 146 3.11 -8.51 25.48
CA TYR A 146 2.41 -9.65 26.07
C TYR A 146 3.30 -10.30 27.12
N GLU A 147 2.80 -10.53 28.34
CA GLU A 147 3.48 -11.36 29.34
C GLU A 147 3.40 -12.83 28.90
N GLN A 148 4.54 -13.51 28.86
CA GLN A 148 4.56 -14.96 28.70
C GLN A 148 3.96 -15.58 29.96
N GLN A 149 2.93 -16.41 29.84
CA GLN A 149 2.54 -17.30 30.92
C GLN A 149 3.77 -18.15 31.26
N ARG A 150 4.34 -17.98 32.46
CA ARG A 150 5.25 -18.97 33.03
C ARG A 150 4.45 -20.28 33.07
N THR A 151 4.78 -21.23 32.20
CA THR A 151 4.41 -22.63 32.41
C THR A 151 5.00 -23.03 33.75
N SER A 152 4.19 -23.00 34.80
CA SER A 152 4.48 -23.71 36.02
C SER A 152 4.45 -25.19 35.67
N GLU A 153 5.62 -25.80 35.47
CA GLU A 153 5.78 -27.24 35.61
C GLU A 153 5.39 -27.61 37.04
N LYS A 154 4.11 -27.94 37.22
CA LYS A 154 3.69 -28.88 38.24
C LYS A 154 3.89 -30.27 37.66
N SER A 155 4.88 -30.99 38.15
CA SER A 155 4.82 -32.43 38.37
C SER A 155 5.85 -32.77 39.45
N ALA A 156 5.34 -33.02 40.66
CA ALA A 156 6.05 -33.66 41.77
C ALA A 156 6.27 -35.17 41.40
N PRO A 157 7.05 -35.97 42.15
CA PRO A 157 7.07 -36.07 43.62
C PRO A 157 8.30 -35.46 44.29
#